data_AF-A0A536ARI6-F1
#
_entry.id   AF-A0A536ARI6-F1
#
_cell.length_a   1.000
_cell.length_b   1.000
_cell.length_c   1.000
_cell.angle_alpha   90.00
_cell.angle_beta   90.00
_cell.angle_gamma   90.00
#
_symmetry.space_group_name_H-M   'P 1'
#
loop_
_entity.id
_entity.type
_entity.pdbx_description
1 polymer ?
#
loop_
_entity_poly.entity_id
_entity_poly.type
_entity_poly.pdbx_seq_one_letter_code
_entity_poly.pdbx_strand_id
1 'polypeptide(L)'
;MIAVEQRELQAAPLEARPLKPRLVARPRRRTPWHLQVSAGILVVAVVCSLGGGGLLDSASSYVLQAQAQSLHARWAYMRHNGIPDADFAALERQWAQTQATVVVGAGGVFWLPGGADTIARWQAQTDAIWSRGLSRFRSEAVVAEQSLHRALAPETEIQRKLRLEALAQAVTPLDFATLRDDWSMEARLVPIDRHIAGVASGVIGQTQQAGRLGIRSDPAADLLARANDYSLLGPRQRMAHAEFLTRNLLALQSNLQGRLDAASATQQVFQATSDEVSAAELYGIDVSSYRNRMANDRVLYANALTAKEFNSISDDLKQASAAADHAIYVVMSQTHVISGVTFYYQDHPLSCEEAATSMALTHQGVFVSQDQILAEIGADRRPMYVDGQGRVRWGNPYETFVGNVNGSESNYTGFGTYYPPLVRLAKAHGASVIAYGSMSAATVYARVIAGHPVVAFATWDWQWHPRRDYLSFDGQWIPWKAIVFA
;
A
#
# COMPACT_ATOMS: atom_id res chain seq x y z
N MET A 1 6.50 -24.59 43.19
CA MET A 1 6.17 -23.26 42.62
C MET A 1 4.65 -23.01 42.68
N ILE A 2 4.02 -21.95 42.14
CA ILE A 2 2.59 -21.83 41.63
C ILE A 2 2.33 -20.35 41.30
N ALA A 3 1.48 -19.90 40.38
CA ALA A 3 1.11 -18.46 40.33
C ALA A 3 -0.32 -18.23 39.88
N VAL A 4 -1.00 -17.25 40.49
CA VAL A 4 -2.31 -16.76 40.02
C VAL A 4 -2.61 -15.33 40.51
N GLU A 5 -3.16 -14.49 39.61
CA GLU A 5 -4.05 -13.34 39.91
C GLU A 5 -5.17 -13.29 38.84
N GLN A 6 -6.22 -12.49 39.01
CA GLN A 6 -7.38 -12.38 38.10
C GLN A 6 -7.52 -10.98 37.47
N ARG A 7 -8.18 -10.90 36.31
CA ARG A 7 -8.58 -9.67 35.61
C ARG A 7 -9.80 -9.96 34.72
N GLU A 8 -10.58 -8.93 34.36
CA GLU A 8 -11.47 -8.72 33.18
C GLU A 8 -12.41 -7.51 33.51
N LEU A 9 -13.04 -6.73 32.61
CA LEU A 9 -13.10 -6.64 31.13
C LEU A 9 -13.51 -5.19 30.72
N GLN A 10 -13.29 -4.80 29.46
CA GLN A 10 -13.79 -3.52 28.87
C GLN A 10 -14.95 -3.76 27.89
N ALA A 11 -15.81 -2.75 27.69
CA ALA A 11 -16.94 -2.78 26.75
C ALA A 11 -16.72 -1.81 25.55
N ALA A 12 -17.27 -2.18 24.38
CA ALA A 12 -17.03 -1.54 23.08
C ALA A 12 -18.12 -0.53 22.65
N PRO A 13 -17.84 0.40 21.71
CA PRO A 13 -18.78 1.45 21.27
C PRO A 13 -19.64 1.07 20.06
N LEU A 14 -20.70 1.87 19.80
CA LEU A 14 -21.70 1.66 18.73
C LEU A 14 -21.43 2.50 17.47
N GLU A 15 -21.74 1.92 16.31
CA GLU A 15 -21.66 2.55 14.97
C GLU A 15 -22.88 3.44 14.62
N ALA A 16 -22.71 4.35 13.65
CA ALA A 16 -23.81 4.96 12.89
C ALA A 16 -23.47 5.05 11.38
N ARG A 17 -24.46 4.77 10.51
CA ARG A 17 -24.30 4.58 9.05
C ARG A 17 -24.45 5.87 8.21
N PRO A 18 -23.93 5.89 6.95
CA PRO A 18 -23.92 7.08 6.09
C PRO A 18 -25.18 7.29 5.23
N LEU A 19 -25.37 8.54 4.77
CA LEU A 19 -26.46 8.99 3.89
C LEU A 19 -26.08 8.93 2.38
N LYS A 20 -27.07 8.69 1.52
CA LYS A 20 -26.92 8.62 0.04
C LYS A 20 -27.10 9.97 -0.67
N PRO A 21 -26.43 10.21 -1.82
CA PRO A 21 -26.53 11.46 -2.59
C PRO A 21 -27.80 11.53 -3.47
N ARG A 22 -28.19 12.75 -3.84
CA ARG A 22 -29.43 13.09 -4.56
C ARG A 22 -29.12 13.58 -5.99
N LEU A 23 -29.69 12.92 -6.99
CA LEU A 23 -29.58 13.31 -8.41
C LEU A 23 -30.36 14.61 -8.70
N VAL A 24 -29.78 15.51 -9.50
CA VAL A 24 -30.44 16.72 -10.02
C VAL A 24 -30.30 16.76 -11.54
N ALA A 25 -31.43 16.66 -12.25
CA ALA A 25 -31.50 16.82 -13.71
C ALA A 25 -31.62 18.31 -14.09
N ARG A 26 -30.97 18.72 -15.18
CA ARG A 26 -31.17 20.04 -15.82
C ARG A 26 -31.98 19.88 -17.13
N PRO A 27 -32.89 20.83 -17.45
CA PRO A 27 -33.79 20.68 -18.59
C PRO A 27 -33.18 21.09 -19.94
N ARG A 28 -33.65 20.43 -21.00
CA ARG A 28 -33.45 20.84 -22.41
C ARG A 28 -33.99 22.26 -22.65
N ARG A 29 -33.27 23.07 -23.45
CA ARG A 29 -33.87 24.16 -24.24
C ARG A 29 -33.77 23.84 -25.73
N ARG A 30 -34.86 24.09 -26.46
CA ARG A 30 -34.97 23.92 -27.92
C ARG A 30 -34.53 25.19 -28.65
N THR A 31 -34.03 25.00 -29.86
CA THR A 31 -33.91 26.01 -30.92
C THR A 31 -35.28 26.53 -31.39
N PRO A 32 -35.29 27.73 -31.98
CA PRO A 32 -35.59 27.87 -33.41
C PRO A 32 -34.38 28.53 -34.13
N TRP A 33 -33.90 28.10 -35.30
CA TRP A 33 -34.57 27.99 -36.61
C TRP A 33 -35.26 29.28 -37.06
N HIS A 34 -34.48 30.18 -37.64
CA HIS A 34 -34.99 31.18 -38.58
C HIS A 34 -34.47 30.84 -39.98
N LEU A 35 -35.39 30.67 -40.92
CA LEU A 35 -35.09 30.64 -42.35
C LEU A 35 -34.68 32.05 -42.78
N GLN A 36 -33.60 32.15 -43.58
CA GLN A 36 -33.53 33.12 -44.67
C GLN A 36 -33.02 32.41 -45.92
N VAL A 37 -33.98 31.87 -46.69
CA VAL A 37 -33.78 31.49 -48.08
C VAL A 37 -33.83 32.77 -48.90
N SER A 38 -32.67 33.27 -49.33
CA SER A 38 -32.58 34.36 -50.31
C SER A 38 -32.49 33.79 -51.72
N ALA A 39 -33.62 33.34 -52.24
CA ALA A 39 -33.76 33.02 -53.66
C ALA A 39 -33.84 34.33 -54.47
N GLY A 40 -32.71 34.76 -55.03
CA GLY A 40 -32.62 35.90 -55.95
C GLY A 40 -32.50 35.43 -57.39
N ILE A 41 -33.63 35.22 -58.06
CA ILE A 41 -33.67 34.86 -59.49
C ILE A 41 -33.23 36.05 -60.33
N LEU A 42 -32.33 35.85 -61.29
CA LEU A 42 -32.27 36.71 -62.48
C LEU A 42 -31.97 35.91 -63.76
N VAL A 43 -33.07 35.30 -64.24
CA VAL A 43 -33.47 35.14 -65.64
C VAL A 43 -32.40 34.72 -66.67
N VAL A 44 -32.56 33.48 -67.13
CA VAL A 44 -32.05 32.95 -68.39
C VAL A 44 -32.55 33.81 -69.57
N ALA A 45 -31.62 34.34 -70.37
CA ALA A 45 -31.90 34.85 -71.71
C ALA A 45 -31.40 33.85 -72.76
N VAL A 46 -32.21 32.81 -73.04
CA VAL A 46 -32.05 31.99 -74.25
C VAL A 46 -32.79 32.69 -75.37
N VAL A 47 -32.05 33.26 -76.31
CA VAL A 47 -32.54 33.58 -77.66
C VAL A 47 -31.60 32.90 -78.63
N CYS A 48 -32.14 32.02 -79.48
CA CYS A 48 -31.38 31.34 -80.50
C CYS A 48 -31.04 32.29 -81.65
N SER A 49 -29.77 32.32 -82.07
CA SER A 49 -29.41 32.58 -83.45
C SER A 49 -28.31 31.61 -83.90
N LEU A 50 -28.70 30.71 -84.81
CA LEU A 50 -27.77 29.93 -85.63
C LEU A 50 -27.03 30.87 -86.59
N GLY A 51 -25.73 30.68 -86.77
CA GLY A 51 -24.96 31.35 -87.83
C GLY A 51 -23.55 31.72 -87.37
N GLY A 52 -22.53 31.21 -88.06
CA GLY A 52 -21.13 31.54 -87.76
C GLY A 52 -20.68 32.85 -88.39
N GLY A 53 -19.51 33.33 -87.98
CA GLY A 53 -18.77 34.39 -88.70
C GLY A 53 -18.43 35.63 -87.88
N GLY A 54 -17.37 35.53 -87.07
CA GLY A 54 -16.45 36.61 -86.73
C GLY A 54 -16.97 38.05 -86.62
N LEU A 55 -17.67 38.36 -85.52
CA LEU A 55 -17.64 39.68 -84.88
C LEU A 55 -17.62 39.47 -83.36
N LEU A 56 -17.04 40.43 -82.63
CA LEU A 56 -16.72 40.32 -81.21
C LEU A 56 -17.96 40.08 -80.35
N ASP A 57 -18.20 38.83 -79.94
CA ASP A 57 -19.21 38.47 -78.94
C ASP A 57 -18.73 38.89 -77.54
N SER A 58 -18.81 40.19 -77.27
CA SER A 58 -18.33 40.82 -76.04
C SER A 58 -19.01 40.26 -74.78
N ALA A 59 -20.23 39.75 -74.89
CA ALA A 59 -20.91 39.08 -73.78
C ALA A 59 -20.11 37.84 -73.30
N SER A 60 -19.50 37.09 -74.24
CA SER A 60 -18.72 35.89 -73.90
C SER A 60 -17.44 36.20 -73.11
N SER A 61 -16.71 37.27 -73.44
CA SER A 61 -15.46 37.64 -72.76
C SER A 61 -15.70 38.18 -71.35
N TYR A 62 -16.80 38.92 -71.13
CA TYR A 62 -17.21 39.33 -69.78
C TYR A 62 -17.67 38.15 -68.91
N VAL A 63 -18.39 37.18 -69.48
CA VAL A 63 -18.77 35.94 -68.77
C VAL A 63 -17.53 35.14 -68.37
N LEU A 64 -16.54 34.99 -69.27
CA LEU A 64 -15.27 34.33 -68.96
C LEU A 64 -14.48 35.07 -67.87
N GLN A 65 -14.40 36.40 -67.92
CA GLN A 65 -13.77 37.22 -66.88
C GLN A 65 -14.45 37.06 -65.51
N ALA A 66 -15.79 37.00 -65.46
CA ALA A 66 -16.54 36.77 -64.23
C ALA A 66 -16.32 35.36 -63.66
N GLN A 67 -16.29 34.32 -64.52
CA GLN A 67 -15.92 32.96 -64.13
C GLN A 67 -14.48 32.91 -63.59
N ALA A 68 -13.55 33.61 -64.25
CA ALA A 68 -12.16 33.73 -63.81
C ALA A 68 -12.05 34.34 -62.40
N GLN A 69 -12.77 35.44 -62.14
CA GLN A 69 -12.84 36.06 -60.80
C GLN A 69 -13.45 35.12 -59.75
N SER A 70 -14.48 34.34 -60.11
CA SER A 70 -15.08 33.35 -59.20
C SER A 70 -14.11 32.22 -58.84
N LEU A 71 -13.25 31.80 -59.77
CA LEU A 71 -12.18 30.83 -59.51
C LEU A 71 -11.10 31.42 -58.58
N HIS A 72 -10.69 32.67 -58.79
CA HIS A 72 -9.72 33.33 -57.92
C HIS A 72 -10.23 33.48 -56.48
N ALA A 73 -11.49 33.88 -56.31
CA ALA A 73 -12.17 33.90 -55.01
C ALA A 73 -12.28 32.50 -54.38
N ARG A 74 -12.52 31.45 -55.19
CA ARG A 74 -12.51 30.06 -54.72
C ARG A 74 -11.11 29.64 -54.25
N TRP A 75 -10.02 30.07 -54.88
CA TRP A 75 -8.66 29.79 -54.39
C TRP A 75 -8.38 30.48 -53.06
N ALA A 76 -8.88 31.71 -52.85
CA ALA A 76 -8.81 32.38 -51.55
C ALA A 76 -9.59 31.61 -50.46
N TYR A 77 -10.80 31.13 -50.77
CA TYR A 77 -11.56 30.24 -49.88
C TYR A 77 -10.80 28.95 -49.57
N MET A 78 -10.25 28.27 -50.59
CA MET A 78 -9.52 27.01 -50.40
C MET A 78 -8.26 27.16 -49.53
N ARG A 79 -7.53 28.28 -49.68
CA ARG A 79 -6.40 28.64 -48.80
C ARG A 79 -6.82 28.84 -47.36
N HIS A 80 -7.86 29.64 -47.14
CA HIS A 80 -8.44 29.86 -45.80
C HIS A 80 -8.89 28.54 -45.15
N ASN A 81 -9.32 27.58 -45.97
CA ASN A 81 -9.79 26.26 -45.54
C ASN A 81 -8.72 25.15 -45.67
N GLY A 82 -7.43 25.51 -45.63
CA GLY A 82 -6.33 24.58 -45.36
C GLY A 82 -5.55 24.02 -46.57
N ILE A 83 -5.84 24.45 -47.79
CA ILE A 83 -4.97 24.13 -48.95
C ILE A 83 -3.73 25.04 -48.94
N PRO A 84 -2.49 24.50 -49.05
CA PRO A 84 -1.27 25.31 -49.07
C PRO A 84 -1.19 26.26 -50.28
N ASP A 85 -0.62 27.45 -50.08
CA ASP A 85 -0.37 28.43 -51.15
C ASP A 85 0.45 27.85 -52.32
N ALA A 86 1.37 26.93 -52.02
CA ALA A 86 2.21 26.26 -53.01
C ALA A 86 1.41 25.53 -54.10
N ASP A 87 0.24 24.97 -53.77
CA ASP A 87 -0.62 24.25 -54.72
C ASP A 87 -1.26 25.20 -55.75
N PHE A 88 -1.39 26.49 -55.43
CA PHE A 88 -1.92 27.52 -56.33
C PHE A 88 -0.85 28.28 -57.12
N ALA A 89 0.45 28.10 -56.82
CA ALA A 89 1.52 28.93 -57.40
C ALA A 89 1.64 28.87 -58.93
N ALA A 90 1.11 27.84 -59.59
CA ALA A 90 0.97 27.79 -61.05
C ALA A 90 -0.26 28.56 -61.56
N LEU A 91 -1.40 28.41 -60.88
CA LEU A 91 -2.67 29.05 -61.20
C LEU A 91 -2.63 30.58 -60.97
N GLU A 92 -2.06 31.04 -59.86
CA GLU A 92 -1.88 32.47 -59.55
C GLU A 92 -0.95 33.17 -60.55
N ARG A 93 0.09 32.49 -61.06
CA ARG A 93 0.95 33.03 -62.13
C ARG A 93 0.20 33.19 -63.45
N GLN A 94 -0.61 32.20 -63.82
CA GLN A 94 -1.45 32.28 -65.04
C GLN A 94 -2.53 33.35 -64.89
N TRP A 95 -3.18 33.43 -63.73
CA TRP A 95 -4.12 34.51 -63.37
C TRP A 95 -3.49 35.89 -63.57
N ALA A 96 -2.35 36.15 -62.93
CA ALA A 96 -1.63 37.42 -63.05
C ALA A 96 -1.28 37.77 -64.50
N GLN A 97 -0.88 36.79 -65.32
CA GLN A 97 -0.63 37.00 -66.75
C GLN A 97 -1.90 37.42 -67.52
N THR A 98 -3.07 36.83 -67.21
CA THR A 98 -4.34 37.24 -67.85
C THR A 98 -4.82 38.63 -67.45
N GLN A 99 -4.49 39.09 -66.23
CA GLN A 99 -4.87 40.42 -65.75
C GLN A 99 -3.82 41.50 -66.11
N ALA A 100 -2.62 41.12 -66.54
CA ALA A 100 -1.58 42.04 -67.02
C ALA A 100 -1.88 42.65 -68.40
N THR A 101 -2.79 42.04 -69.17
CA THR A 101 -3.33 42.61 -70.42
C THR A 101 -4.85 42.67 -70.29
N VAL A 102 -5.42 43.87 -70.17
CA VAL A 102 -6.87 44.08 -70.09
C VAL A 102 -7.36 44.81 -71.32
N VAL A 103 -8.36 44.26 -71.98
CA VAL A 103 -8.99 44.81 -73.19
C VAL A 103 -10.47 45.01 -72.87
N VAL A 104 -10.92 46.27 -72.92
CA VAL A 104 -12.30 46.71 -72.60
C VAL A 104 -12.86 46.12 -71.28
N GLY A 105 -12.01 46.01 -70.25
CA GLY A 105 -12.41 45.54 -68.91
C GLY A 105 -12.39 44.02 -68.68
N ALA A 106 -12.01 43.21 -69.68
CA ALA A 106 -11.77 41.78 -69.54
C ALA A 106 -10.32 41.42 -69.90
N GLY A 107 -9.77 40.36 -69.31
CA GLY A 107 -8.42 39.87 -69.63
C GLY A 107 -8.25 39.55 -71.12
N GLY A 108 -7.13 39.93 -71.72
CA GLY A 108 -6.86 39.88 -73.16
C GLY A 108 -6.98 38.48 -73.76
N VAL A 109 -6.67 37.44 -72.97
CA VAL A 109 -6.82 36.03 -73.38
C VAL A 109 -8.28 35.62 -73.61
N PHE A 110 -9.25 36.31 -72.98
CA PHE A 110 -10.68 36.01 -73.13
C PHE A 110 -11.29 36.59 -74.41
N TRP A 111 -10.53 37.39 -75.16
CA TRP A 111 -10.87 37.86 -76.50
C TRP A 111 -10.28 37.01 -77.63
N LEU A 112 -9.47 35.99 -77.29
CA LEU A 112 -8.82 35.09 -78.24
C LEU A 112 -9.53 33.71 -78.29
N PRO A 113 -9.52 33.02 -79.44
CA PRO A 113 -9.91 31.61 -79.51
C PRO A 113 -9.05 30.78 -78.55
N GLY A 114 -9.65 30.22 -77.49
CA GLY A 114 -8.97 29.50 -76.41
C GLY A 114 -9.11 30.10 -75.00
N GLY A 115 -9.79 31.25 -74.85
CA GLY A 115 -10.15 31.80 -73.54
C GLY A 115 -11.00 30.83 -72.68
N ALA A 116 -11.99 30.19 -73.29
CA ALA A 116 -12.84 29.19 -72.64
C ALA A 116 -12.06 27.94 -72.18
N ASP A 117 -11.14 27.43 -73.01
CA ASP A 117 -10.27 26.30 -72.65
C ASP A 117 -9.37 26.62 -71.45
N THR A 118 -8.98 27.88 -71.30
CA THR A 118 -8.17 28.35 -70.15
C THR A 118 -8.98 28.30 -68.85
N ILE A 119 -10.23 28.77 -68.86
CA ILE A 119 -11.13 28.65 -67.71
C ILE A 119 -11.46 27.18 -67.40
N ALA A 120 -11.72 26.36 -68.41
CA ALA A 120 -11.97 24.92 -68.22
C ALA A 120 -10.77 24.20 -67.59
N ARG A 121 -9.54 24.51 -68.02
CA ARG A 121 -8.31 23.99 -67.40
C ARG A 121 -8.14 24.46 -65.96
N TRP A 122 -8.38 25.73 -65.67
CA TRP A 122 -8.29 26.25 -64.30
C TRP A 122 -9.33 25.62 -63.37
N GLN A 123 -10.58 25.47 -63.82
CA GLN A 123 -11.63 24.76 -63.08
C GLN A 123 -11.19 23.33 -62.76
N ALA A 124 -10.76 22.56 -63.77
CA ALA A 124 -10.31 21.18 -63.59
C ALA A 124 -9.10 21.06 -62.65
N GLN A 125 -8.12 21.97 -62.75
CA GLN A 125 -6.97 22.01 -61.83
C GLN A 125 -7.39 22.39 -60.41
N THR A 126 -8.33 23.34 -60.25
CA THR A 126 -8.88 23.74 -58.94
C THR A 126 -9.61 22.57 -58.26
N ASP A 127 -10.44 21.84 -59.01
CA ASP A 127 -11.15 20.65 -58.52
C ASP A 127 -10.18 19.50 -58.18
N ALA A 128 -9.11 19.32 -58.96
CA ALA A 128 -8.06 18.35 -58.66
C ALA A 128 -7.24 18.72 -57.42
N ILE A 129 -6.96 20.00 -57.17
CA ILE A 129 -6.30 20.47 -55.95
C ILE A 129 -7.22 20.22 -54.74
N TRP A 130 -8.50 20.61 -54.81
CA TRP A 130 -9.45 20.42 -53.71
C TRP A 130 -9.63 18.95 -53.36
N SER A 131 -9.89 18.09 -54.36
CA SER A 131 -10.17 16.67 -54.14
C SER A 131 -8.96 15.89 -53.59
N ARG A 132 -7.74 16.21 -54.05
CA ARG A 132 -6.50 15.65 -53.46
C ARG A 132 -6.28 16.13 -52.03
N GLY A 133 -6.45 17.43 -51.77
CA GLY A 133 -6.32 18.01 -50.43
C GLY A 133 -7.29 17.36 -49.45
N LEU A 134 -8.58 17.34 -49.81
CA LEU A 134 -9.64 16.72 -49.01
C LEU A 134 -9.34 15.23 -48.71
N SER A 135 -8.93 14.46 -49.73
CA SER A 135 -8.59 13.05 -49.57
C SER A 135 -7.39 12.84 -48.65
N ARG A 136 -6.33 13.66 -48.82
CA ARG A 136 -5.13 13.62 -47.99
C ARG A 136 -5.45 13.93 -46.55
N PHE A 137 -5.99 15.11 -46.25
CA PHE A 137 -6.26 15.53 -44.87
C PHE A 137 -7.26 14.60 -44.17
N ARG A 138 -8.28 14.11 -44.88
CA ARG A 138 -9.18 13.06 -44.37
C ARG A 138 -8.44 11.77 -44.02
N SER A 139 -7.49 11.33 -44.85
CA SER A 139 -6.69 10.12 -44.56
C SER A 139 -5.79 10.32 -43.33
N GLU A 140 -5.18 11.49 -43.17
CA GLU A 140 -4.38 11.83 -41.99
C GLU A 140 -5.23 11.87 -40.71
N ALA A 141 -6.45 12.43 -40.78
CA ALA A 141 -7.41 12.42 -39.67
C ALA A 141 -7.89 11.00 -39.31
N VAL A 142 -8.14 10.12 -40.30
CA VAL A 142 -8.46 8.70 -40.05
C VAL A 142 -7.31 7.98 -39.34
N VAL A 143 -6.05 8.23 -39.72
CA VAL A 143 -4.89 7.65 -39.03
C VAL A 143 -4.80 8.14 -37.59
N ALA A 144 -5.08 9.42 -37.33
CA ALA A 144 -5.14 9.98 -35.99
C ALA A 144 -6.29 9.38 -35.14
N GLU A 145 -7.48 9.16 -35.72
CA GLU A 145 -8.61 8.47 -35.08
C GLU A 145 -8.21 7.06 -34.63
N GLN A 146 -7.59 6.30 -35.54
CA GLN A 146 -7.17 4.92 -35.26
C GLN A 146 -6.03 4.85 -34.23
N SER A 147 -5.16 5.87 -34.20
CA SER A 147 -4.11 6.00 -33.19
C SER A 147 -4.71 6.26 -31.82
N LEU A 148 -5.63 7.23 -31.71
CA LEU A 148 -6.34 7.55 -30.47
C LEU A 148 -7.20 6.39 -29.98
N HIS A 149 -7.92 5.70 -30.87
CA HIS A 149 -8.69 4.51 -30.51
C HIS A 149 -7.81 3.39 -29.91
N ARG A 150 -6.65 3.13 -30.55
CA ARG A 150 -5.65 2.17 -30.02
C ARG A 150 -5.07 2.62 -28.68
N ALA A 151 -4.81 3.91 -28.51
CA ALA A 151 -4.33 4.45 -27.25
C ALA A 151 -5.37 4.28 -26.13
N LEU A 152 -6.63 4.64 -26.37
CA LEU A 152 -7.72 4.63 -25.37
C LEU A 152 -8.17 3.25 -24.91
N ALA A 153 -7.92 2.18 -25.68
CA ALA A 153 -8.46 0.85 -25.44
C ALA A 153 -8.33 0.38 -23.96
N PRO A 154 -9.43 -0.09 -23.31
CA PRO A 154 -10.78 -0.19 -23.83
C PRO A 154 -11.51 1.16 -23.94
N GLU A 155 -12.03 1.47 -25.12
CA GLU A 155 -12.88 2.63 -25.38
C GLU A 155 -14.36 2.22 -25.46
N THR A 156 -15.28 3.06 -24.98
CA THR A 156 -16.72 2.82 -25.16
C THR A 156 -17.18 3.07 -26.60
N GLU A 157 -18.16 2.30 -27.07
CA GLU A 157 -18.75 2.48 -28.41
C GLU A 157 -19.32 3.89 -28.63
N ILE A 158 -19.85 4.51 -27.58
CA ILE A 158 -20.42 5.86 -27.62
C ILE A 158 -19.33 6.92 -27.88
N GLN A 159 -18.20 6.84 -27.18
CA GLN A 159 -17.07 7.77 -27.39
C GLN A 159 -16.54 7.67 -28.82
N ARG A 160 -16.37 6.44 -29.32
CA ARG A 160 -15.89 6.23 -30.68
C ARG A 160 -16.90 6.71 -31.72
N LYS A 161 -18.20 6.46 -31.52
CA LYS A 161 -19.27 6.92 -32.40
C LYS A 161 -19.27 8.43 -32.55
N LEU A 162 -19.18 9.19 -31.45
CA LEU A 162 -19.10 10.65 -31.47
C LEU A 162 -17.89 11.16 -32.27
N ARG A 163 -16.74 10.49 -32.15
CA ARG A 163 -15.52 10.82 -32.90
C ARG A 163 -15.65 10.53 -34.40
N LEU A 164 -16.30 9.43 -34.77
CA LEU A 164 -16.61 9.11 -36.18
C LEU A 164 -17.68 10.04 -36.77
N GLU A 165 -18.65 10.49 -35.96
CA GLU A 165 -19.63 11.51 -36.36
C GLU A 165 -18.96 12.86 -36.62
N ALA A 166 -18.00 13.28 -35.79
CA ALA A 166 -17.20 14.49 -36.04
C ALA A 166 -16.40 14.38 -37.35
N LEU A 167 -15.81 13.21 -37.64
CA LEU A 167 -15.12 12.95 -38.91
C LEU A 167 -16.07 13.01 -40.13
N ALA A 168 -17.33 12.61 -39.95
CA ALA A 168 -18.34 12.64 -41.01
C ALA A 168 -18.94 14.05 -41.24
N GLN A 169 -18.84 14.94 -40.25
CA GLN A 169 -19.29 16.33 -40.32
C GLN A 169 -18.22 17.28 -40.88
N ALA A 170 -16.94 16.90 -40.85
CA ALA A 170 -15.84 17.65 -41.46
C ALA A 170 -15.98 17.69 -43.00
N VAL A 171 -15.92 18.89 -43.57
CA VAL A 171 -16.13 19.14 -45.02
C VAL A 171 -14.97 19.85 -45.69
N THR A 172 -14.03 20.40 -44.92
CA THR A 172 -12.85 21.11 -45.42
C THR A 172 -11.53 20.45 -44.97
N PRO A 173 -10.43 20.66 -45.71
CA PRO A 173 -9.08 20.26 -45.27
C PRO A 173 -8.71 20.80 -43.87
N LEU A 174 -9.12 22.03 -43.52
CA LEU A 174 -8.89 22.62 -42.21
C LEU A 174 -9.63 21.87 -41.09
N ASP A 175 -10.89 21.48 -41.29
CA ASP A 175 -11.64 20.67 -40.31
C ASP A 175 -10.89 19.37 -39.99
N PHE A 176 -10.46 18.66 -41.04
CA PHE A 176 -9.70 17.42 -40.91
C PHE A 176 -8.33 17.65 -40.26
N ALA A 177 -7.64 18.76 -40.55
CA ALA A 177 -6.38 19.12 -39.90
C ALA A 177 -6.54 19.37 -38.40
N THR A 178 -7.59 20.09 -37.99
CA THR A 178 -7.90 20.32 -36.57
C THR A 178 -8.21 19.01 -35.84
N LEU A 179 -9.06 18.15 -36.42
CA LEU A 179 -9.35 16.83 -35.84
C LEU A 179 -8.09 15.95 -35.74
N ARG A 180 -7.24 15.94 -36.78
CA ARG A 180 -5.96 15.23 -36.79
C ARG A 180 -5.07 15.68 -35.64
N ASP A 181 -4.92 16.99 -35.45
CA ASP A 181 -3.98 17.55 -34.46
C ASP A 181 -4.47 17.35 -33.03
N ASP A 182 -5.76 17.55 -32.76
CA ASP A 182 -6.35 17.30 -31.45
C ASP A 182 -6.30 15.81 -31.07
N TRP A 183 -6.66 14.90 -31.99
CA TRP A 183 -6.57 13.45 -31.71
C TRP A 183 -5.13 12.94 -31.60
N SER A 184 -4.20 13.52 -32.36
CA SER A 184 -2.77 13.18 -32.26
C SER A 184 -2.16 13.64 -30.94
N MET A 185 -2.59 14.79 -30.43
CA MET A 185 -2.21 15.28 -29.10
C MET A 185 -2.81 14.39 -28.00
N GLU A 186 -4.10 14.08 -28.08
CA GLU A 186 -4.78 13.22 -27.10
C GLU A 186 -4.17 11.81 -27.07
N ALA A 187 -3.88 11.21 -28.23
CA ALA A 187 -3.27 9.88 -28.31
C ALA A 187 -1.88 9.80 -27.64
N ARG A 188 -1.14 10.93 -27.59
CA ARG A 188 0.13 11.04 -26.85
C ARG A 188 -0.07 11.23 -25.35
N LEU A 189 -1.16 11.86 -24.93
CA LEU A 189 -1.49 12.08 -23.52
C LEU A 189 -1.97 10.81 -22.84
N VAL A 190 -2.84 10.00 -23.47
CA VAL A 190 -3.42 8.80 -22.85
C VAL A 190 -2.43 7.89 -22.09
N PRO A 191 -1.24 7.51 -22.61
CA PRO A 191 -0.27 6.72 -21.83
C PRO A 191 0.33 7.50 -20.65
N ILE A 192 0.48 8.82 -20.76
CA ILE A 192 0.97 9.71 -19.72
C ILE A 192 -0.09 9.88 -18.62
N ASP A 193 -1.35 10.11 -18.97
CA ASP A 193 -2.48 10.20 -18.04
C ASP A 193 -2.61 8.91 -17.22
N ARG A 194 -2.52 7.74 -17.88
CA ARG A 194 -2.52 6.43 -17.23
C ARG A 194 -1.35 6.24 -16.27
N HIS A 195 -0.16 6.71 -16.65
CA HIS A 195 1.01 6.64 -15.77
C HIS A 195 0.82 7.52 -14.53
N ILE A 196 0.39 8.78 -14.70
CA ILE A 196 0.06 9.71 -13.61
C ILE A 196 -1.00 9.11 -12.67
N ALA A 197 -2.09 8.58 -13.21
CA ALA A 197 -3.16 7.95 -12.45
C ALA A 197 -2.68 6.68 -11.70
N GLY A 198 -1.81 5.88 -12.31
CA GLY A 198 -1.19 4.72 -11.68
C GLY A 198 -0.28 5.09 -10.50
N VAL A 199 0.59 6.09 -10.66
CA VAL A 199 1.46 6.58 -9.57
C VAL A 199 0.63 7.21 -8.45
N ALA A 200 -0.38 8.03 -8.78
CA ALA A 200 -1.29 8.60 -7.79
C ALA A 200 -2.07 7.52 -7.00
N SER A 201 -2.50 6.45 -7.67
CA SER A 201 -3.14 5.30 -7.02
C SER A 201 -2.17 4.56 -6.08
N GLY A 202 -0.89 4.43 -6.47
CA GLY A 202 0.17 3.89 -5.60
C GLY A 202 0.40 4.74 -4.35
N VAL A 203 0.44 6.06 -4.50
CA VAL A 203 0.54 7.04 -3.39
C VAL A 203 -0.66 6.91 -2.43
N ILE A 204 -1.89 6.80 -2.95
CA ILE A 204 -3.10 6.55 -2.13
C ILE A 204 -2.96 5.25 -1.33
N GLY A 205 -2.48 4.17 -1.96
CA GLY A 205 -2.22 2.89 -1.28
C GLY A 205 -1.19 3.00 -0.15
N GLN A 206 -0.13 3.79 -0.35
CA GLN A 206 0.88 4.08 0.69
C GLN A 206 0.30 4.92 1.84
N THR A 207 -0.51 5.96 1.57
CA THR A 207 -1.18 6.73 2.64
C THR A 207 -2.15 5.85 3.44
N GLN A 208 -2.89 4.95 2.79
CA GLN A 208 -3.73 3.96 3.49
C GLN A 208 -2.90 2.98 4.35
N GLN A 209 -1.73 2.54 3.86
CA GLN A 209 -0.81 1.72 4.64
C GLN A 209 -0.26 2.46 5.85
N ALA A 210 0.07 3.75 5.71
CA ALA A 210 0.51 4.59 6.82
C ALA A 210 -0.57 4.70 7.90
N GLY A 211 -1.83 4.88 7.50
CA GLY A 211 -2.99 4.85 8.40
C GLY A 211 -3.14 3.51 9.14
N ARG A 212 -2.90 2.37 8.49
CA ARG A 212 -2.88 1.04 9.15
C ARG A 212 -1.75 0.89 10.16
N LEU A 213 -0.62 1.57 9.96
CA LEU A 213 0.48 1.63 10.94
C LEU A 213 0.21 2.61 12.09
N GLY A 214 -0.91 3.36 12.08
CA GLY A 214 -1.26 4.35 13.09
C GLY A 214 -0.70 5.76 12.83
N ILE A 215 -0.09 6.00 11.67
CA ILE A 215 0.39 7.31 11.24
C ILE A 215 -0.82 8.13 10.77
N ARG A 216 -0.92 9.37 11.28
CA ARG A 216 -2.02 10.31 11.01
C ARG A 216 -1.61 11.44 10.07
N SER A 217 -0.31 11.65 9.86
CA SER A 217 0.22 12.73 9.03
C SER A 217 0.25 12.34 7.55
N ASP A 218 -0.48 13.11 6.73
CA ASP A 218 -0.62 12.92 5.29
C ASP A 218 0.04 14.06 4.49
N PRO A 219 1.31 13.90 4.06
CA PRO A 219 1.97 14.85 3.16
C PRO A 219 1.55 14.68 1.69
N ALA A 220 0.67 13.72 1.36
CA ALA A 220 0.25 13.45 -0.02
C ALA A 220 -0.98 14.28 -0.46
N ALA A 221 -1.81 14.73 0.49
CA ALA A 221 -3.12 15.34 0.23
C ALA A 221 -3.12 16.42 -0.87
N ASP A 222 -2.23 17.41 -0.80
CA ASP A 222 -2.16 18.52 -1.78
C ASP A 222 -1.76 18.02 -3.19
N LEU A 223 -0.80 17.09 -3.28
CA LEU A 223 -0.35 16.59 -4.58
C LEU A 223 -1.37 15.64 -5.21
N LEU A 224 -2.10 14.86 -4.40
CA LEU A 224 -3.23 14.04 -4.86
C LEU A 224 -4.40 14.91 -5.35
N ALA A 225 -4.70 16.03 -4.69
CA ALA A 225 -5.68 17.01 -5.17
C ALA A 225 -5.27 17.59 -6.54
N ARG A 226 -4.01 18.00 -6.70
CA ARG A 226 -3.47 18.46 -8.00
C ARG A 226 -3.54 17.39 -9.09
N ALA A 227 -3.31 16.11 -8.74
CA ALA A 227 -3.41 15.00 -9.68
C ALA A 227 -4.86 14.73 -10.12
N ASN A 228 -5.84 14.94 -9.23
CA ASN A 228 -7.26 14.92 -9.59
C ASN A 228 -7.61 16.10 -10.51
N ASP A 229 -7.21 17.32 -10.16
CA ASP A 229 -7.50 18.52 -10.96
C ASP A 229 -6.86 18.48 -12.35
N TYR A 230 -5.68 17.87 -12.48
CA TYR A 230 -5.01 17.61 -13.76
C TYR A 230 -5.91 16.87 -14.77
N SER A 231 -6.73 15.91 -14.31
CA SER A 231 -7.64 15.14 -15.18
C SER A 231 -8.77 15.99 -15.77
N LEU A 232 -9.03 17.18 -15.20
CA LEU A 232 -10.07 18.11 -15.65
C LEU A 232 -9.54 19.15 -16.66
N LEU A 233 -8.23 19.18 -16.90
CA LEU A 233 -7.58 20.16 -17.79
C LEU A 233 -7.70 19.80 -19.27
N GLY A 234 -7.72 20.82 -20.12
CA GLY A 234 -7.70 20.64 -21.58
C GLY A 234 -6.38 20.02 -22.07
N PRO A 235 -6.36 19.34 -23.24
CA PRO A 235 -5.19 18.57 -23.69
C PRO A 235 -3.87 19.36 -23.72
N ARG A 236 -3.89 20.62 -24.20
CA ARG A 236 -2.71 21.49 -24.23
C ARG A 236 -2.16 21.81 -22.83
N GLN A 237 -3.05 21.99 -21.85
CA GLN A 237 -2.67 22.23 -20.45
C GLN A 237 -2.13 20.94 -19.81
N ARG A 238 -2.79 19.79 -20.04
CA ARG A 238 -2.29 18.49 -19.59
C ARG A 238 -0.89 18.18 -20.13
N MET A 239 -0.62 18.51 -21.39
CA MET A 239 0.72 18.37 -21.98
C MET A 239 1.76 19.26 -21.28
N ALA A 240 1.41 20.51 -20.96
CA ALA A 240 2.31 21.46 -20.29
C ALA A 240 2.61 21.10 -18.82
N HIS A 241 1.67 20.46 -18.11
CA HIS A 241 1.81 20.12 -16.69
C HIS A 241 2.28 18.69 -16.40
N ALA A 242 2.16 17.77 -17.37
CA ALA A 242 2.41 16.33 -17.22
C ALA A 242 3.76 16.00 -16.57
N GLU A 243 4.85 16.54 -17.11
CA GLU A 243 6.22 16.18 -16.72
C GLU A 243 6.53 16.58 -15.27
N PHE A 244 6.09 17.78 -14.86
CA PHE A 244 6.28 18.28 -13.50
C PHE A 244 5.44 17.48 -12.49
N LEU A 245 4.16 17.23 -12.80
CA LEU A 245 3.28 16.42 -11.95
C LEU A 245 3.81 14.99 -11.79
N THR A 246 4.26 14.35 -12.88
CA THR A 246 4.84 13.00 -12.86
C THR A 246 6.07 12.94 -11.97
N ARG A 247 7.02 13.87 -12.12
CA ARG A 247 8.24 13.92 -11.28
C ARG A 247 7.91 14.10 -9.80
N ASN A 248 6.98 14.99 -9.47
CA ASN A 248 6.59 15.21 -8.07
C ASN A 248 5.90 13.99 -7.46
N LEU A 249 5.01 13.32 -8.22
CA LEU A 249 4.32 12.12 -7.76
C LEU A 249 5.29 10.96 -7.51
N LEU A 250 6.25 10.73 -8.41
CA LEU A 250 7.29 9.71 -8.23
C LEU A 250 8.21 10.02 -7.03
N ALA A 251 8.62 11.28 -6.85
CA ALA A 251 9.41 11.70 -5.70
C ALA A 251 8.64 11.51 -4.38
N LEU A 252 7.36 11.87 -4.35
CA LEU A 252 6.48 11.63 -3.20
C LEU A 252 6.33 10.12 -2.92
N GLN A 253 6.08 9.30 -3.94
CA GLN A 253 5.94 7.85 -3.80
C GLN A 253 7.19 7.20 -3.19
N SER A 254 8.39 7.64 -3.62
CA SER A 254 9.66 7.18 -3.05
C SER A 254 9.84 7.63 -1.59
N ASN A 255 9.50 8.89 -1.28
CA ASN A 255 9.59 9.43 0.09
C ASN A 255 8.59 8.76 1.04
N LEU A 256 7.38 8.44 0.57
CA LEU A 256 6.39 7.67 1.31
C LEU A 256 6.85 6.24 1.56
N GLN A 257 7.50 5.59 0.60
CA GLN A 257 8.05 4.25 0.80
C GLN A 257 9.10 4.27 1.93
N GLY A 258 10.08 5.18 1.86
CA GLY A 258 11.09 5.32 2.91
C GLY A 258 10.51 5.66 4.29
N ARG A 259 9.40 6.42 4.35
CA ARG A 259 8.63 6.62 5.61
C ARG A 259 8.02 5.32 6.11
N LEU A 260 7.35 4.55 5.25
CA LEU A 260 6.69 3.29 5.64
C LEU A 260 7.69 2.25 6.14
N ASP A 261 8.84 2.15 5.49
CA ASP A 261 9.91 1.22 5.88
C ASP A 261 10.48 1.59 7.26
N ALA A 262 10.83 2.88 7.45
CA ALA A 262 11.31 3.40 8.75
C ALA A 262 10.26 3.28 9.86
N ALA A 263 8.98 3.55 9.56
CA ALA A 263 7.89 3.42 10.51
C ALA A 263 7.61 1.96 10.91
N SER A 264 7.82 1.02 10.00
CA SER A 264 7.71 -0.42 10.29
C SER A 264 8.85 -0.89 11.18
N ALA A 265 10.09 -0.44 10.92
CA ALA A 265 11.23 -0.69 11.80
C ALA A 265 11.02 -0.08 13.20
N THR A 266 10.48 1.14 13.29
CA THR A 266 10.19 1.79 14.58
C THR A 266 9.16 1.01 15.40
N GLN A 267 8.15 0.37 14.77
CA GLN A 267 7.21 -0.51 15.49
C GLN A 267 7.90 -1.75 16.09
N GLN A 268 8.88 -2.33 15.39
CA GLN A 268 9.67 -3.44 15.94
C GLN A 268 10.50 -2.99 17.14
N VAL A 269 11.08 -1.79 17.09
CA VAL A 269 11.79 -1.20 18.24
C VAL A 269 10.83 -0.93 19.41
N PHE A 270 9.62 -0.40 19.16
CA PHE A 270 8.59 -0.25 20.21
C PHE A 270 8.27 -1.57 20.91
N GLN A 271 8.18 -2.68 20.18
CA GLN A 271 7.91 -3.99 20.77
C GLN A 271 9.10 -4.44 21.63
N ALA A 272 10.32 -4.42 21.08
CA ALA A 272 11.53 -4.81 21.81
C ALA A 272 11.74 -3.98 23.09
N THR A 273 11.57 -2.65 23.02
CA THR A 273 11.63 -1.78 24.21
C THR A 273 10.50 -2.07 25.18
N SER A 274 9.30 -2.43 24.72
CA SER A 274 8.19 -2.83 25.61
C SER A 274 8.48 -4.13 26.34
N ASP A 275 9.11 -5.10 25.68
CA ASP A 275 9.49 -6.38 26.27
C ASP A 275 10.60 -6.19 27.31
N GLU A 276 11.61 -5.36 27.01
CA GLU A 276 12.70 -5.02 27.95
C GLU A 276 12.21 -4.24 29.17
N VAL A 277 11.34 -3.25 28.97
CA VAL A 277 10.70 -2.51 30.07
C VAL A 277 9.84 -3.45 30.93
N SER A 278 9.13 -4.40 30.32
CA SER A 278 8.38 -5.42 31.06
C SER A 278 9.29 -6.38 31.83
N ALA A 279 10.50 -6.67 31.33
CA ALA A 279 11.50 -7.44 32.07
C ALA A 279 12.04 -6.66 33.28
N ALA A 280 12.27 -5.35 33.16
CA ALA A 280 12.70 -4.50 34.26
C ALA A 280 11.67 -4.46 35.41
N GLU A 281 10.36 -4.43 35.08
CA GLU A 281 9.28 -4.53 36.07
C GLU A 281 9.34 -5.82 36.91
N LEU A 282 9.74 -6.96 36.31
CA LEU A 282 9.88 -8.23 37.05
C LEU A 282 10.96 -8.15 38.14
N TYR A 283 11.99 -7.33 37.94
CA TYR A 283 13.06 -7.09 38.91
C TYR A 283 12.74 -5.96 39.91
N GLY A 284 11.50 -5.44 39.92
CA GLY A 284 11.06 -4.40 40.86
C GLY A 284 11.58 -2.99 40.54
N ILE A 285 12.05 -2.76 39.31
CA ILE A 285 12.57 -1.46 38.87
C ILE A 285 11.38 -0.51 38.59
N ASP A 286 11.48 0.76 39.03
CA ASP A 286 10.49 1.77 38.64
C ASP A 286 10.66 2.17 37.16
N VAL A 287 9.73 1.69 36.34
CA VAL A 287 9.68 1.95 34.90
C VAL A 287 8.78 3.12 34.50
N SER A 288 8.25 3.89 35.47
CA SER A 288 7.33 5.01 35.21
C SER A 288 7.90 6.00 34.19
N SER A 289 9.20 6.31 34.31
CA SER A 289 9.94 7.16 33.38
C SER A 289 10.02 6.59 31.95
N TYR A 290 10.33 5.30 31.80
CA TYR A 290 10.40 4.64 30.49
C TYR A 290 9.03 4.57 29.82
N ARG A 291 7.97 4.22 30.56
CA ARG A 291 6.59 4.19 30.06
C ARG A 291 6.13 5.57 29.58
N ASN A 292 6.46 6.64 30.31
CA ASN A 292 6.16 8.02 29.91
C ASN A 292 6.92 8.44 28.64
N ARG A 293 8.19 8.06 28.52
CA ARG A 293 9.02 8.28 27.31
C ARG A 293 8.41 7.60 26.09
N MET A 294 8.12 6.30 26.19
CA MET A 294 7.45 5.52 25.13
C MET A 294 6.06 6.06 24.77
N ALA A 295 5.31 6.62 25.73
CA ALA A 295 4.01 7.23 25.47
C ALA A 295 4.15 8.52 24.62
N ASN A 296 5.15 9.36 24.92
CA ASN A 296 5.49 10.53 24.11
C ASN A 296 5.95 10.11 22.71
N ASP A 297 6.80 9.08 22.60
CA ASP A 297 7.25 8.54 21.32
C ASP A 297 6.09 8.05 20.45
N ARG A 298 5.06 7.42 21.02
CA ARG A 298 3.85 7.02 20.28
C ARG A 298 3.10 8.22 19.70
N VAL A 299 3.10 9.36 20.39
CA VAL A 299 2.52 10.62 19.89
C VAL A 299 3.39 11.21 18.77
N LEU A 300 4.71 11.19 18.91
CA LEU A 300 5.63 11.63 17.85
C LEU A 300 5.50 10.75 16.59
N TYR A 301 5.49 9.43 16.77
CA TYR A 301 5.32 8.43 15.71
C TYR A 301 4.05 8.66 14.90
N ALA A 302 2.91 8.89 15.57
CA ALA A 302 1.64 9.13 14.90
C ALA A 302 1.64 10.40 14.03
N ASN A 303 2.53 11.36 14.28
CA ASN A 303 2.58 12.63 13.56
C ASN A 303 3.80 12.76 12.62
N ALA A 304 4.76 11.84 12.66
CA ALA A 304 6.03 11.93 11.94
C ALA A 304 5.88 12.07 10.41
N LEU A 305 6.45 13.13 9.85
CA LEU A 305 6.38 13.52 8.43
C LEU A 305 7.54 12.96 7.60
N THR A 306 8.64 12.53 8.22
CA THR A 306 9.84 12.05 7.51
C THR A 306 10.40 10.75 8.09
N ALA A 307 11.14 10.00 7.27
CA ALA A 307 11.89 8.82 7.74
C ALA A 307 12.93 9.17 8.82
N LYS A 308 13.46 10.40 8.82
CA LYS A 308 14.41 10.88 9.83
C LYS A 308 13.75 10.99 11.21
N GLU A 309 12.50 11.46 11.29
CA GLU A 309 11.75 11.53 12.55
C GLU A 309 11.50 10.13 13.14
N PHE A 310 11.10 9.16 12.30
CA PHE A 310 10.99 7.76 12.72
C PHE A 310 12.31 7.18 13.24
N ASN A 311 13.44 7.50 12.59
CA ASN A 311 14.76 7.10 13.08
C ASN A 311 15.09 7.74 14.43
N SER A 312 14.82 9.02 14.63
CA SER A 312 15.03 9.69 15.92
C SER A 312 14.19 9.08 17.04
N ILE A 313 12.93 8.74 16.78
CA ILE A 313 12.08 8.00 17.73
C ILE A 313 12.66 6.61 18.02
N SER A 314 13.12 5.90 16.99
CA SER A 314 13.77 4.59 17.14
C SER A 314 15.02 4.66 18.01
N ASP A 315 15.80 5.74 17.93
CA ASP A 315 17.01 5.92 18.73
C ASP A 315 16.67 6.31 20.18
N ASP A 316 15.60 7.07 20.41
CA ASP A 316 15.07 7.39 21.73
C ASP A 316 14.58 6.12 22.48
N LEU A 317 13.82 5.28 21.78
CA LEU A 317 13.36 3.98 22.28
C LEU A 317 14.52 3.01 22.57
N LYS A 318 15.55 2.95 21.71
CA LYS A 318 16.76 2.14 21.99
C LYS A 318 17.48 2.62 23.24
N GLN A 319 17.58 3.93 23.47
CA GLN A 319 18.17 4.47 24.69
C GLN A 319 17.32 4.12 25.93
N ALA A 320 15.99 4.14 25.83
CA ALA A 320 15.11 3.68 26.90
C ALA A 320 15.33 2.18 27.21
N SER A 321 15.41 1.35 26.17
CA SER A 321 15.70 -0.08 26.28
C SER A 321 17.05 -0.35 26.93
N ALA A 322 18.12 0.33 26.49
CA ALA A 322 19.46 0.17 27.05
C ALA A 322 19.56 0.67 28.50
N ALA A 323 18.78 1.69 28.88
CA ALA A 323 18.69 2.15 30.26
C ALA A 323 17.97 1.13 31.16
N ALA A 324 16.92 0.46 30.65
CA ALA A 324 16.23 -0.61 31.36
C ALA A 324 17.11 -1.85 31.54
N ASP A 325 17.76 -2.34 30.48
CA ASP A 325 18.76 -3.42 30.52
C ASP A 325 19.90 -3.11 31.50
N HIS A 326 20.45 -1.89 31.46
CA HIS A 326 21.48 -1.49 32.42
C HIS A 326 20.99 -1.50 33.87
N ALA A 327 19.76 -1.09 34.13
CA ALA A 327 19.17 -1.15 35.47
C ALA A 327 18.97 -2.61 35.94
N ILE A 328 18.54 -3.51 35.04
CA ILE A 328 18.47 -4.97 35.30
C ILE A 328 19.86 -5.51 35.63
N TYR A 329 20.88 -5.19 34.84
CA TYR A 329 22.26 -5.58 35.09
C TYR A 329 22.75 -5.11 36.46
N VAL A 330 22.49 -3.86 36.84
CA VAL A 330 22.87 -3.32 38.16
C VAL A 330 22.21 -4.12 39.28
N VAL A 331 20.91 -4.42 39.20
CA VAL A 331 20.20 -5.24 40.19
C VAL A 331 20.80 -6.66 40.23
N MET A 332 21.00 -7.30 39.09
CA MET A 332 21.55 -8.66 38.99
C MET A 332 23.02 -8.76 39.43
N SER A 333 23.80 -7.67 39.36
CA SER A 333 25.21 -7.65 39.80
C SER A 333 25.39 -7.67 41.32
N GLN A 334 24.31 -7.45 42.08
CA GLN A 334 24.32 -7.47 43.54
C GLN A 334 24.04 -8.87 44.09
N THR A 335 24.62 -9.20 45.24
CA THR A 335 24.31 -10.44 45.96
C THR A 335 23.00 -10.29 46.72
N HIS A 336 21.95 -10.98 46.28
CA HIS A 336 20.65 -11.01 46.96
C HIS A 336 20.50 -12.27 47.80
N VAL A 337 20.26 -12.09 49.10
CA VAL A 337 19.98 -13.18 50.05
C VAL A 337 18.70 -12.85 50.80
N ILE A 338 17.74 -13.77 50.76
CA ILE A 338 16.49 -13.64 51.53
C ILE A 338 16.84 -13.85 53.01
N SER A 339 16.78 -12.77 53.79
CA SER A 339 17.06 -12.82 55.22
C SER A 339 15.93 -13.52 55.99
N GLY A 340 16.25 -14.19 57.09
CA GLY A 340 15.24 -14.85 57.92
C GLY A 340 14.65 -16.14 57.34
N VAL A 341 15.23 -16.73 56.29
CA VAL A 341 14.97 -18.14 55.97
C VAL A 341 15.64 -19.00 57.03
N THR A 342 14.86 -19.79 57.77
CA THR A 342 15.42 -20.71 58.78
C THR A 342 16.02 -21.92 58.08
N PHE A 343 17.25 -22.30 58.46
CA PHE A 343 17.90 -23.47 57.91
C PHE A 343 17.45 -24.74 58.64
N TYR A 344 16.97 -25.73 57.88
CA TYR A 344 16.66 -27.08 58.36
C TYR A 344 17.55 -28.11 57.67
N TYR A 345 18.12 -29.02 58.46
CA TYR A 345 18.75 -30.22 57.93
C TYR A 345 17.67 -31.19 57.43
N GLN A 346 17.99 -32.02 56.44
CA GLN A 346 17.10 -33.11 56.04
C GLN A 346 16.96 -34.14 57.16
N ASP A 347 15.72 -34.51 57.50
CA ASP A 347 15.42 -35.50 58.56
C ASP A 347 15.63 -36.94 58.05
N HIS A 348 15.58 -37.16 56.73
CA HIS A 348 15.78 -38.45 56.07
C HIS A 348 16.78 -38.36 54.91
N PRO A 349 17.40 -39.49 54.49
CA PRO A 349 18.29 -39.56 53.34
C PRO A 349 17.74 -38.96 52.04
N LEU A 350 16.43 -39.08 51.78
CA LEU A 350 15.77 -38.63 50.55
C LEU A 350 14.62 -37.64 50.83
N SER A 351 14.75 -36.74 51.80
CA SER A 351 13.74 -35.69 52.08
C SER A 351 14.20 -34.27 51.73
N CYS A 352 15.02 -34.11 50.68
CA CYS A 352 15.58 -32.79 50.37
C CYS A 352 14.52 -31.83 49.80
N GLU A 353 13.52 -32.34 49.08
CA GLU A 353 12.35 -31.60 48.63
C GLU A 353 11.49 -31.11 49.80
N GLU A 354 11.23 -31.97 50.77
CA GLU A 354 10.41 -31.65 51.94
C GLU A 354 11.16 -30.72 52.90
N ALA A 355 12.48 -30.89 53.07
CA ALA A 355 13.32 -29.94 53.82
C ALA A 355 13.27 -28.54 53.19
N ALA A 356 13.49 -28.45 51.88
CA ALA A 356 13.45 -27.17 51.15
C ALA A 356 12.04 -26.54 51.19
N THR A 357 10.99 -27.34 51.07
CA THR A 357 9.60 -26.88 51.16
C THR A 357 9.26 -26.41 52.57
N SER A 358 9.69 -27.12 53.61
CA SER A 358 9.51 -26.72 55.01
C SER A 358 10.23 -25.40 55.31
N MET A 359 11.49 -25.22 54.87
CA MET A 359 12.21 -23.94 55.02
C MET A 359 11.48 -22.78 54.32
N ALA A 360 10.96 -22.99 53.12
CA ALA A 360 10.23 -21.98 52.35
C ALA A 360 8.87 -21.63 52.98
N LEU A 361 8.14 -22.63 53.49
CA LEU A 361 6.85 -22.45 54.16
C LEU A 361 7.02 -21.73 55.51
N THR A 362 7.98 -22.15 56.34
CA THR A 362 8.30 -21.47 57.61
C THR A 362 8.61 -19.99 57.40
N HIS A 363 9.35 -19.64 56.34
CA HIS A 363 9.65 -18.24 56.03
C HIS A 363 8.39 -17.42 55.69
N GLN A 364 7.31 -18.06 55.22
CA GLN A 364 6.00 -17.44 55.00
C GLN A 364 5.06 -17.56 56.23
N GLY A 365 5.57 -17.99 57.39
CA GLY A 365 4.80 -18.19 58.62
C GLY A 365 3.96 -19.48 58.67
N VAL A 366 4.17 -20.39 57.72
CA VAL A 366 3.45 -21.68 57.61
C VAL A 366 4.35 -22.80 58.12
N PHE A 367 4.13 -23.24 59.36
CA PHE A 367 4.99 -24.21 60.04
C PHE A 367 4.54 -25.66 59.77
N VAL A 368 5.24 -26.35 58.87
CA VAL A 368 4.99 -27.77 58.53
C VAL A 368 6.32 -28.53 58.54
N SER A 369 6.41 -29.65 59.26
CA SER A 369 7.63 -30.46 59.35
C SER A 369 7.81 -31.38 58.15
N GLN A 370 9.02 -31.91 57.93
CA GLN A 370 9.30 -32.87 56.86
C GLN A 370 8.43 -34.13 56.98
N ASP A 371 8.35 -34.72 58.18
CA ASP A 371 7.47 -35.84 58.49
C ASP A 371 6.01 -35.56 58.14
N GLN A 372 5.51 -34.35 58.45
CA GLN A 372 4.13 -33.97 58.14
C GLN A 372 3.93 -33.84 56.62
N ILE A 373 4.89 -33.22 55.90
CA ILE A 373 4.83 -33.14 54.43
C ILE A 373 4.78 -34.55 53.83
N LEU A 374 5.68 -35.45 54.24
CA LEU A 374 5.76 -36.84 53.78
C LEU A 374 4.48 -37.64 54.08
N ALA A 375 3.90 -37.46 55.28
CA ALA A 375 2.68 -38.13 55.69
C ALA A 375 1.45 -37.68 54.87
N GLU A 376 1.37 -36.40 54.52
CA GLU A 376 0.26 -35.82 53.78
C GLU A 376 0.35 -36.02 52.26
N ILE A 377 1.56 -35.97 51.65
CA ILE A 377 1.72 -36.28 50.22
C ILE A 377 1.63 -37.79 49.94
N GLY A 378 1.91 -38.63 50.94
CA GLY A 378 1.95 -40.08 50.82
C GLY A 378 3.13 -40.60 49.98
N ALA A 379 3.30 -41.92 49.95
CA ALA A 379 4.40 -42.56 49.23
C ALA A 379 3.97 -43.81 48.45
N ASP A 380 4.29 -43.88 47.17
CA ASP A 380 4.21 -45.09 46.35
C ASP A 380 5.41 -45.98 46.64
N ARG A 381 5.22 -46.94 47.55
CA ARG A 381 6.26 -47.89 47.99
C ARG A 381 6.42 -49.12 47.08
N ARG A 382 5.79 -49.14 45.91
CA ARG A 382 6.00 -50.23 44.93
C ARG A 382 7.45 -50.20 44.43
N PRO A 383 8.17 -51.34 44.41
CA PRO A 383 9.58 -51.38 44.01
C PRO A 383 9.73 -51.08 42.51
N MET A 384 10.85 -50.47 42.15
CA MET A 384 11.26 -50.31 40.75
C MET A 384 11.50 -51.69 40.11
N TYR A 385 11.07 -51.86 38.86
CA TYR A 385 11.44 -53.02 38.04
C TYR A 385 11.69 -52.63 36.58
N VAL A 386 12.35 -53.50 35.82
CA VAL A 386 12.51 -53.36 34.37
C VAL A 386 11.51 -54.28 33.67
N ASP A 387 10.72 -53.74 32.74
CA ASP A 387 9.73 -54.54 32.00
C ASP A 387 10.32 -55.33 30.82
N GLY A 388 9.49 -56.17 30.19
CA GLY A 388 9.90 -57.03 29.07
C GLY A 388 10.36 -56.28 27.81
N GLN A 389 10.23 -54.95 27.77
CA GLN A 389 10.75 -54.08 26.72
C GLN A 389 12.03 -53.34 27.15
N GLY A 390 12.60 -53.67 28.32
CA GLY A 390 13.81 -53.04 28.85
C GLY A 390 13.56 -51.67 29.48
N ARG A 391 12.31 -51.28 29.74
CA ARG A 391 11.98 -49.96 30.31
C ARG A 391 11.91 -50.03 31.83
N VAL A 392 12.52 -49.07 32.51
CA VAL A 392 12.36 -48.88 33.95
C VAL A 392 10.91 -48.48 34.25
N ARG A 393 10.32 -49.13 35.26
CA ARG A 393 8.96 -48.90 35.77
C ARG A 393 9.02 -48.56 37.26
N TRP A 394 8.45 -47.41 37.65
CA TRP A 394 8.40 -46.96 39.04
C TRP A 394 7.16 -46.09 39.33
N GLY A 395 7.06 -45.51 40.53
CA GLY A 395 5.95 -44.63 40.93
C GLY A 395 5.94 -43.30 40.17
N ASN A 396 4.88 -42.49 40.32
CA ASN A 396 4.80 -41.18 39.68
C ASN A 396 5.10 -40.05 40.69
N PRO A 397 6.23 -39.34 40.58
CA PRO A 397 6.63 -38.27 41.50
C PRO A 397 5.78 -37.01 41.34
N TYR A 398 5.02 -36.87 40.24
CA TYR A 398 4.03 -35.81 40.10
C TYR A 398 2.78 -36.05 40.96
N GLU A 399 2.61 -37.25 41.53
CA GLU A 399 1.45 -37.58 42.36
C GLU A 399 1.75 -37.81 43.85
N THR A 400 2.80 -38.55 44.19
CA THR A 400 3.21 -38.85 45.57
C THR A 400 4.74 -38.90 45.67
N PHE A 401 5.28 -39.02 46.89
CA PHE A 401 6.67 -39.49 47.04
C PHE A 401 6.84 -40.87 46.38
N VAL A 402 8.01 -41.16 45.82
CA VAL A 402 8.30 -42.44 45.15
C VAL A 402 9.34 -43.26 45.94
N GLY A 403 8.94 -44.44 46.40
CA GLY A 403 9.74 -45.39 47.17
C GLY A 403 9.83 -45.08 48.67
N ASN A 404 10.96 -45.45 49.29
CA ASN A 404 11.22 -45.25 50.72
C ASN A 404 12.08 -44.00 50.94
N VAL A 405 11.61 -43.04 51.75
CA VAL A 405 12.36 -41.82 52.11
C VAL A 405 13.66 -42.13 52.90
N ASN A 406 13.71 -43.25 53.61
CA ASN A 406 14.90 -43.79 54.26
C ASN A 406 15.69 -44.76 53.36
N GLY A 407 15.46 -44.71 52.04
CA GLY A 407 16.14 -45.51 51.04
C GLY A 407 17.37 -44.82 50.44
N SER A 408 17.66 -45.18 49.20
CA SER A 408 18.78 -44.69 48.41
C SER A 408 18.37 -44.64 46.93
N GLU A 409 18.64 -43.51 46.28
CA GLU A 409 18.41 -43.29 44.84
C GLU A 409 19.31 -44.19 43.99
N SER A 410 20.59 -44.31 44.35
CA SER A 410 21.55 -45.17 43.65
C SER A 410 21.20 -46.67 43.73
N ASN A 411 20.52 -47.08 44.80
CA ASN A 411 20.04 -48.45 44.98
C ASN A 411 18.58 -48.65 44.53
N TYR A 412 17.96 -47.64 43.92
CA TYR A 412 16.57 -47.65 43.43
C TYR A 412 15.52 -48.04 44.47
N THR A 413 15.76 -47.69 45.74
CA THR A 413 14.85 -47.99 46.87
C THR A 413 13.99 -46.80 47.28
N GLY A 414 14.38 -45.59 46.89
CA GLY A 414 13.60 -44.35 46.98
C GLY A 414 14.10 -43.35 45.95
N PHE A 415 13.26 -42.41 45.53
CA PHE A 415 13.58 -41.39 44.54
C PHE A 415 13.43 -39.98 45.09
N GLY A 416 12.21 -39.62 45.50
CA GLY A 416 11.84 -38.24 45.83
C GLY A 416 10.40 -37.95 45.40
N THR A 417 10.08 -36.66 45.28
CA THR A 417 8.78 -36.14 44.83
C THR A 417 8.99 -34.95 43.91
N TYR A 418 8.03 -34.62 43.05
CA TYR A 418 8.11 -33.42 42.19
C TYR A 418 7.26 -32.27 42.74
N TYR A 419 7.24 -31.14 42.02
CA TYR A 419 6.56 -29.95 42.55
C TYR A 419 5.04 -30.09 42.79
N PRO A 420 4.22 -30.89 42.05
CA PRO A 420 2.76 -30.83 42.24
C PRO A 420 2.24 -31.32 43.60
N PRO A 421 2.73 -32.43 44.20
CA PRO A 421 2.30 -32.84 45.53
C PRO A 421 2.63 -31.79 46.60
N LEU A 422 3.87 -31.29 46.61
CA LEU A 422 4.33 -30.22 47.50
C LEU A 422 3.48 -28.94 47.34
N VAL A 423 3.07 -28.64 46.11
CA VAL A 423 2.17 -27.53 45.77
C VAL A 423 0.77 -27.69 46.33
N ARG A 424 0.19 -28.89 46.21
CA ARG A 424 -1.14 -29.19 46.74
C ARG A 424 -1.13 -29.03 48.26
N LEU A 425 -0.08 -29.55 48.90
CA LEU A 425 0.15 -29.41 50.33
C LEU A 425 0.34 -27.95 50.76
N ALA A 426 1.25 -27.20 50.12
CA ALA A 426 1.49 -25.80 50.44
C ALA A 426 0.19 -24.96 50.40
N LYS A 427 -0.64 -25.18 49.37
CA LYS A 427 -1.97 -24.54 49.27
C LYS A 427 -2.95 -25.00 50.34
N ALA A 428 -2.94 -26.28 50.72
CA ALA A 428 -3.80 -26.82 51.78
C ALA A 428 -3.47 -26.20 53.15
N HIS A 429 -2.20 -25.89 53.42
CA HIS A 429 -1.74 -25.14 54.59
C HIS A 429 -1.83 -23.61 54.44
N GLY A 430 -2.54 -23.11 53.42
CA GLY A 430 -2.82 -21.68 53.26
C GLY A 430 -1.69 -20.84 52.67
N ALA A 431 -0.60 -21.43 52.18
CA ALA A 431 0.49 -20.67 51.57
C ALA A 431 0.07 -20.05 50.23
N SER A 432 0.36 -18.76 50.06
CA SER A 432 0.26 -18.09 48.76
C SER A 432 1.54 -18.34 47.96
N VAL A 433 1.41 -18.89 46.76
CA VAL A 433 2.55 -19.36 45.97
C VAL A 433 2.61 -18.59 44.62
N ILE A 434 3.81 -18.17 44.15
CA ILE A 434 3.96 -17.14 43.05
C ILE A 434 4.79 -17.40 41.73
N ALA A 435 5.28 -18.60 41.36
CA ALA A 435 5.32 -19.11 39.96
C ALA A 435 5.51 -20.65 39.84
N TYR A 436 4.87 -21.43 38.94
CA TYR A 436 5.10 -22.90 38.81
C TYR A 436 5.47 -23.43 37.43
N GLY A 437 6.00 -24.66 37.46
CA GLY A 437 6.45 -25.43 36.33
C GLY A 437 7.94 -25.23 36.10
N SER A 438 8.35 -25.51 34.88
CA SER A 438 9.62 -25.03 34.34
C SER A 438 9.57 -23.51 34.20
N MET A 439 10.65 -22.83 34.56
CA MET A 439 10.75 -21.38 34.57
C MET A 439 12.14 -20.95 34.09
N SER A 440 12.28 -19.73 33.57
CA SER A 440 13.60 -19.18 33.24
C SER A 440 14.35 -18.80 34.52
N ALA A 441 15.69 -18.79 34.45
CA ALA A 441 16.53 -18.30 35.54
C ALA A 441 16.19 -16.85 35.93
N ALA A 442 15.87 -16.00 34.94
CA ALA A 442 15.41 -14.62 35.17
C ALA A 442 14.19 -14.55 36.09
N THR A 443 13.17 -15.39 35.90
CA THR A 443 11.99 -15.41 36.78
C THR A 443 12.35 -15.92 38.19
N VAL A 444 13.29 -16.86 38.32
CA VAL A 444 13.80 -17.30 39.64
C VAL A 444 14.50 -16.15 40.35
N TYR A 445 15.45 -15.47 39.69
CA TYR A 445 16.16 -14.33 40.27
C TYR A 445 15.23 -13.19 40.65
N ALA A 446 14.27 -12.84 39.78
CA ALA A 446 13.21 -11.86 40.09
C ALA A 446 12.43 -12.20 41.37
N ARG A 447 12.08 -13.48 41.61
CA ARG A 447 11.41 -13.90 42.86
C ARG A 447 12.32 -13.78 44.07
N VAL A 448 13.60 -14.17 43.96
CA VAL A 448 14.58 -14.07 45.06
C VAL A 448 14.85 -12.60 45.43
N ILE A 449 15.01 -11.72 44.44
CA ILE A 449 15.19 -10.27 44.61
C ILE A 449 13.96 -9.64 45.30
N ALA A 450 12.76 -10.09 44.95
CA ALA A 450 11.51 -9.69 45.61
C ALA A 450 11.29 -10.33 47.00
N GLY A 451 12.27 -11.06 47.56
CA GLY A 451 12.18 -11.66 48.89
C GLY A 451 11.34 -12.95 48.97
N HIS A 452 10.98 -13.54 47.84
CA HIS A 452 10.16 -14.76 47.81
C HIS A 452 11.04 -16.01 47.68
N PRO A 453 11.04 -16.94 48.67
CA PRO A 453 11.86 -18.14 48.61
C PRO A 453 11.42 -19.07 47.50
N VAL A 454 12.40 -19.65 46.80
CA VAL A 454 12.20 -20.54 45.66
C VAL A 454 12.74 -21.93 46.00
N VAL A 455 11.86 -22.92 46.01
CA VAL A 455 12.27 -24.35 45.99
C VAL A 455 12.63 -24.71 44.54
N ALA A 456 13.93 -24.93 44.31
CA ALA A 456 14.49 -25.29 43.02
C ALA A 456 14.97 -26.75 43.01
N PHE A 457 14.69 -27.46 41.92
CA PHE A 457 15.14 -28.83 41.69
C PHE A 457 16.42 -28.78 40.86
N ALA A 458 17.51 -29.31 41.41
CA ALA A 458 18.84 -29.33 40.80
C ALA A 458 19.50 -30.69 41.02
N THR A 459 20.56 -31.01 40.27
CA THR A 459 21.40 -32.16 40.62
C THR A 459 22.29 -31.80 41.80
N TRP A 460 22.62 -32.80 42.62
CA TRP A 460 23.45 -32.65 43.83
C TRP A 460 24.82 -31.99 43.59
N ASP A 461 25.35 -32.10 42.38
CA ASP A 461 26.64 -31.56 41.93
C ASP A 461 26.54 -30.21 41.20
N TRP A 462 25.32 -29.68 40.99
CA TRP A 462 25.04 -28.44 40.26
C TRP A 462 25.55 -28.42 38.80
N GLN A 463 25.86 -29.57 38.22
CA GLN A 463 26.31 -29.68 36.82
C GLN A 463 25.16 -30.03 35.88
N TRP A 464 25.37 -29.83 34.56
CA TRP A 464 24.43 -30.35 33.56
C TRP A 464 24.63 -31.86 33.39
N HIS A 465 23.53 -32.60 33.25
CA HIS A 465 23.53 -34.04 32.99
C HIS A 465 22.55 -34.42 31.88
N PRO A 466 22.86 -35.44 31.06
CA PRO A 466 21.93 -35.94 30.06
C PRO A 466 20.68 -36.53 30.73
N ARG A 467 19.51 -36.01 30.36
CA ARG A 467 18.21 -36.52 30.79
C ARG A 467 18.01 -37.97 30.32
N ARG A 468 17.49 -38.81 31.21
CA ARG A 468 16.87 -40.10 30.90
C ARG A 468 15.39 -40.02 31.30
N ASP A 469 14.58 -40.98 30.88
CA ASP A 469 13.18 -41.07 31.30
C ASP A 469 12.89 -42.51 31.76
N TYR A 470 11.96 -42.67 32.70
CA TYR A 470 11.31 -43.95 33.00
C TYR A 470 9.80 -43.87 32.77
N LEU A 471 9.15 -45.03 32.64
CA LEU A 471 7.71 -45.12 32.41
C LEU A 471 7.02 -45.47 33.72
N SER A 472 6.30 -44.54 34.34
CA SER A 472 5.64 -44.79 35.63
C SER A 472 4.54 -45.86 35.53
N PHE A 473 4.04 -46.35 36.68
CA PHE A 473 3.03 -47.41 36.72
C PHE A 473 1.68 -47.02 36.10
N ASP A 474 1.34 -45.72 36.08
CA ASP A 474 0.19 -45.13 35.40
C ASP A 474 0.42 -44.84 33.90
N GLY A 475 1.65 -45.04 33.40
CA GLY A 475 1.99 -44.90 31.98
C GLY A 475 2.52 -43.54 31.55
N GLN A 476 2.81 -42.62 32.48
CA GLN A 476 3.46 -41.35 32.17
C GLN A 476 4.99 -41.54 31.96
N TRP A 477 5.58 -40.80 31.02
CA TRP A 477 7.04 -40.69 30.94
C TRP A 477 7.53 -39.64 31.93
N ILE A 478 8.35 -40.09 32.87
CA ILE A 478 8.90 -39.29 33.96
C ILE A 478 10.34 -38.92 33.62
N PRO A 479 10.69 -37.62 33.52
CA PRO A 479 12.09 -37.18 33.46
C PRO A 479 12.85 -37.75 34.65
N TRP A 480 14.06 -38.26 34.44
CA TRP A 480 14.84 -38.89 35.49
C TRP A 480 16.34 -38.80 35.21
N LYS A 481 17.14 -38.74 36.28
CA LYS A 481 18.58 -38.92 36.19
C LYS A 481 18.93 -40.22 36.90
N ALA A 482 18.97 -41.31 36.15
CA ALA A 482 19.59 -42.53 36.65
C ALA A 482 21.06 -42.21 36.97
N ILE A 483 21.43 -42.23 38.25
CA ILE A 483 22.84 -42.15 38.65
C ILE A 483 23.50 -43.45 38.18
N VAL A 484 24.12 -43.40 37.00
CA VAL A 484 25.05 -44.44 36.56
C VAL A 484 26.41 -44.07 37.12
N PHE A 485 26.73 -44.62 38.29
CA PHE A 485 28.13 -44.90 38.58
C PHE A 485 28.57 -45.97 37.58
N ALA A 486 29.57 -45.64 36.76
CA ALA A 486 30.25 -46.57 35.87
C ALA A 486 31.36 -47.32 36.63
#